data_AF-A0A2E5LQ74-F1
#
_entry.id   AF-A0A2E5LQ74-F1
#
_cell.length_a   1.000
_cell.length_b   1.000
_cell.length_c   1.000
_cell.angle_alpha   90.00
_cell.angle_beta   90.00
_cell.angle_gamma   90.00
#
_symmetry.space_group_name_H-M   'P 1'
#
loop_
_entity.id
_entity.type
_entity.pdbx_description
1 polymer ?
#
loop_
_entity_poly.entity_id
_entity_poly.type
_entity_poly.pdbx_seq_one_letter_code
_entity_poly.pdbx_strand_id
1 'polypeptide(L)'
;MDLANLINQLESIIESGRKVPVANKTLVDTEQILSIIGQLRASIPKDIQEAKEMLEKREQILNQSLSEAKRVTANAISEAKTKLDQNELVKEAQKKAEELLEDSQRRAQRMIEQADIESKNSRLGADAYAQEVLYKLEQEVSDVLSTVRRGIEVLDLEQQPASGEQEE
;
A
#
# COMPACT_ATOMS: atom_id res chain seq x y z
N MET A 1 45.00 19.90 -43.78
CA MET A 1 46.43 19.81 -43.43
C MET A 1 46.53 20.20 -41.98
N ASP A 2 47.17 19.38 -41.16
CA ASP A 2 47.25 19.62 -39.73
C ASP A 2 48.05 20.90 -39.45
N LEU A 3 47.50 21.81 -38.64
CA LEU A 3 48.17 23.05 -38.29
C LEU A 3 49.56 22.79 -37.70
N ALA A 4 49.67 21.70 -36.94
CA ALA A 4 50.92 21.19 -36.39
C ALA A 4 51.97 20.87 -37.47
N ASN A 5 51.55 20.31 -38.60
CA ASN A 5 52.48 19.98 -39.70
C ASN A 5 53.02 21.23 -40.39
N LEU A 6 52.20 22.27 -40.56
CA LEU A 6 52.64 23.55 -41.11
C LEU A 6 53.61 24.28 -40.18
N ILE A 7 53.36 24.22 -38.86
CA ILE A 7 54.27 24.76 -37.84
C ILE A 7 55.61 23.99 -37.86
N ASN A 8 55.58 22.65 -37.86
CA ASN A 8 56.77 21.81 -37.92
C ASN A 8 57.58 22.05 -39.20
N GLN A 9 56.92 22.29 -40.35
CA GLN A 9 57.60 22.65 -41.59
C GLN A 9 58.26 24.03 -41.50
N LEU A 10 57.59 25.02 -40.90
CA LEU A 10 58.16 26.34 -40.68
C LEU A 10 59.40 26.26 -39.77
N GLU A 11 59.31 25.47 -38.70
CA GLU A 11 60.38 25.24 -37.74
C GLU A 11 61.60 24.56 -38.40
N SER A 12 61.36 23.53 -39.20
CA SER A 12 62.38 22.83 -39.98
C SER A 12 63.11 23.74 -40.99
N ILE A 13 62.40 24.64 -41.66
CA ILE A 13 63.02 25.63 -42.58
C ILE A 13 63.91 26.60 -41.81
N ILE A 14 63.51 27.01 -40.61
CA ILE A 14 64.30 27.90 -39.75
C ILE A 14 65.54 27.18 -39.19
N GLU A 15 65.43 25.90 -38.83
CA GLU A 15 66.54 25.10 -38.31
C GLU A 15 67.56 24.71 -39.39
N SER A 16 67.10 24.37 -40.59
CA SER A 16 67.95 23.95 -41.71
C SER A 16 68.57 25.10 -42.51
N GLY A 17 68.14 26.35 -42.24
CA GLY A 17 68.63 27.53 -42.93
C GLY A 17 70.12 27.82 -42.69
N ARG A 18 70.77 28.45 -43.67
CA ARG A 18 72.23 28.68 -43.64
C ARG A 18 72.56 29.77 -42.62
N LYS A 19 73.28 29.43 -41.54
CA LYS A 19 73.71 30.42 -40.52
C LYS A 19 74.77 31.37 -41.07
N VAL A 20 74.60 32.67 -40.82
CA VAL A 20 75.55 33.72 -41.22
C VAL A 20 76.50 34.00 -40.05
N PRO A 21 77.81 33.66 -40.13
CA PRO A 21 78.74 33.60 -38.99
C PRO A 21 78.96 34.92 -38.23
N VAL A 22 78.68 36.05 -38.85
CA VAL A 22 78.92 37.40 -38.28
C VAL A 22 77.63 38.10 -37.86
N ALA A 23 76.48 37.68 -38.40
CA ALA A 23 75.21 38.39 -38.21
C ALA A 23 74.27 37.75 -37.18
N ASN A 24 74.58 36.55 -36.66
CA ASN A 24 73.66 35.74 -35.84
C ASN A 24 72.26 35.59 -36.50
N LYS A 25 72.23 35.58 -37.84
CA LYS A 25 71.03 35.48 -38.66
C LYS A 25 71.05 34.16 -39.42
N THR A 26 69.87 33.60 -39.65
CA THR A 26 69.67 32.44 -40.52
C THR A 26 69.14 32.93 -41.87
N LEU A 27 69.81 32.53 -42.95
CA LEU A 27 69.32 32.77 -44.30
C LEU A 27 68.27 31.70 -44.63
N VAL A 28 67.04 32.15 -44.90
CA VAL A 28 65.88 31.31 -45.22
C VAL A 28 65.23 31.80 -46.50
N ASP A 29 64.55 30.89 -47.21
CA ASP A 29 63.77 31.23 -48.40
C ASP A 29 62.47 31.93 -47.98
N THR A 30 62.41 33.23 -48.29
CA THR A 30 61.26 34.08 -47.99
C THR A 30 59.99 33.61 -48.69
N GLU A 31 60.05 33.09 -49.92
CA GLU A 31 58.86 32.60 -50.64
C GLU A 31 58.28 31.36 -49.96
N GLN A 32 59.12 30.41 -49.53
CA GLN A 32 58.66 29.22 -48.81
C GLN A 32 57.99 29.57 -47.47
N ILE A 33 58.59 30.48 -46.69
CA ILE A 33 58.02 30.92 -45.41
C ILE A 33 56.69 31.66 -45.63
N LEU A 34 56.62 32.58 -46.60
CA LEU A 34 55.39 33.31 -46.90
C LEU A 34 54.27 32.37 -47.38
N SER A 35 54.61 31.31 -48.13
CA SER A 35 53.65 30.29 -48.55
C SER A 35 53.05 29.54 -47.34
N ILE A 36 53.89 29.10 -46.40
CA ILE A 36 53.43 28.40 -45.18
C ILE A 36 52.60 29.33 -44.30
N ILE A 37 53.01 30.59 -44.13
CA ILE A 37 52.23 31.60 -43.39
C ILE A 37 50.87 31.84 -44.07
N GLY A 38 50.84 31.89 -45.41
CA GLY A 38 49.61 32.01 -46.18
C GLY A 38 48.66 30.82 -45.96
N GLN A 39 49.20 29.61 -45.96
CA GLN A 39 48.44 28.39 -45.67
C GLN A 39 47.94 28.35 -44.22
N LEU A 40 48.75 28.74 -43.24
CA LEU A 40 48.32 28.88 -41.84
C LEU A 40 47.19 29.90 -41.71
N ARG A 41 47.32 31.07 -42.34
CA ARG A 41 46.30 32.13 -42.31
C ARG A 41 44.98 31.70 -42.95
N ALA A 42 45.02 30.83 -43.96
CA ALA A 42 43.82 30.27 -44.57
C ALA A 42 43.18 29.14 -43.72
N SER A 43 44.00 28.37 -42.99
CA SER A 43 43.54 27.15 -42.29
C SER A 43 43.05 27.44 -40.87
N ILE A 44 43.73 28.31 -40.10
CA ILE A 44 43.38 28.64 -38.71
C ILE A 44 41.92 29.09 -38.54
N PRO A 45 41.39 30.04 -39.35
CA PRO A 45 40.02 30.50 -39.17
C PRO A 45 39.00 29.39 -39.38
N LYS A 46 39.28 28.48 -40.33
CA LYS A 46 38.44 27.34 -40.65
C LYS A 46 38.39 26.34 -39.50
N ASP A 47 39.55 25.98 -38.95
CA ASP A 47 39.63 25.04 -37.82
C ASP A 47 38.96 25.60 -36.56
N ILE A 48 39.10 26.91 -36.29
CA ILE A 48 38.39 27.57 -35.19
C ILE A 48 36.88 27.56 -35.40
N GLN A 49 36.41 27.80 -36.63
CA GLN A 49 34.99 27.75 -36.96
C GLN A 49 34.43 26.33 -36.77
N GLU A 50 35.12 25.31 -37.27
CA GLU A 50 34.73 23.91 -37.08
C GLU A 50 34.70 23.51 -35.60
N ALA A 51 35.67 23.97 -34.80
CA ALA A 51 35.70 23.73 -33.35
C ALA A 51 34.52 24.38 -32.62
N LYS A 52 34.14 25.61 -33.01
CA LYS A 52 32.95 26.30 -32.46
C LYS A 52 31.67 25.56 -32.80
N GLU A 53 31.51 25.15 -34.06
CA GLU A 53 30.34 24.37 -34.49
C GLU A 53 30.25 23.02 -33.76
N MET A 54 31.39 22.38 -33.48
CA MET A 54 31.42 21.14 -32.71
C MET A 54 30.98 21.36 -31.26
N LEU A 55 31.41 22.47 -30.64
CA LEU A 55 30.98 22.84 -29.29
C LEU A 55 29.48 23.15 -29.24
N GLU A 56 28.96 23.91 -30.20
CA GLU A 56 27.52 24.21 -30.30
C GLU A 56 26.70 22.93 -30.49
N LYS A 57 27.11 22.04 -31.39
CA LYS A 57 26.46 20.73 -31.59
C LYS A 57 26.48 19.89 -30.32
N ARG A 58 27.61 19.88 -29.60
CA ARG A 58 27.71 19.15 -28.32
C ARG A 58 26.74 19.70 -27.29
N GLU A 59 26.63 21.02 -27.18
CA GLU A 59 25.71 21.68 -26.25
C GLU A 59 24.24 21.40 -26.62
N GLN A 60 23.90 21.45 -27.91
CA GLN A 60 22.57 21.07 -28.40
C GLN A 60 22.23 19.62 -28.04
N ILE A 61 23.14 18.68 -28.29
CA ILE A 61 22.93 17.25 -27.96
C ILE A 61 22.71 17.08 -26.46
N LEU A 62 23.55 17.70 -25.62
CA LEU A 62 23.42 17.62 -24.16
C LEU A 62 22.06 18.15 -23.69
N ASN A 63 21.66 19.32 -24.18
CA ASN A 63 20.37 19.92 -23.81
C ASN A 63 19.19 19.07 -24.28
N GLN A 64 19.27 18.50 -25.48
CA GLN A 64 18.26 17.61 -26.01
C GLN A 64 18.16 16.32 -25.17
N SER A 65 19.29 15.68 -24.85
CA SER A 65 19.33 14.49 -24.00
C SER A 65 18.80 14.75 -22.60
N LEU A 66 19.13 15.90 -22.00
CA LEU A 66 18.61 16.28 -20.68
C LEU A 66 17.11 16.52 -20.71
N SER A 67 16.60 17.20 -21.75
CA SER A 67 15.16 17.40 -21.93
C SER A 67 14.42 16.08 -22.13
N GLU A 68 14.98 15.19 -22.94
CA GLU A 68 14.41 13.88 -23.20
C GLU A 68 14.42 12.98 -21.96
N ALA A 69 15.52 12.97 -21.19
CA ALA A 69 15.59 12.27 -19.92
C ALA A 69 14.50 12.77 -18.95
N LYS A 70 14.34 14.09 -18.80
CA LYS A 70 13.26 14.67 -17.97
C LYS A 70 11.89 14.24 -18.45
N ARG A 71 11.65 14.24 -19.77
CA ARG A 71 10.39 13.79 -20.37
C ARG A 71 10.11 12.31 -20.08
N VAL A 72 11.10 11.44 -20.27
CA VAL A 72 10.98 10.00 -19.99
C VAL A 72 10.68 9.75 -18.52
N THR A 73 11.39 10.42 -17.60
CA THR A 73 11.14 10.30 -16.17
C THR A 73 9.74 10.79 -15.80
N ALA A 74 9.29 11.93 -16.33
CA ALA A 74 7.95 12.45 -16.07
C ALA A 74 6.85 11.48 -16.57
N ASN A 75 7.02 10.92 -17.77
CA ASN A 75 6.09 9.93 -18.32
C ASN A 75 6.06 8.65 -17.48
N ALA A 76 7.23 8.13 -17.08
CA ALA A 76 7.31 6.94 -16.24
C ALA A 76 6.64 7.14 -14.87
N ILE A 77 6.83 8.31 -14.24
CA ILE A 77 6.15 8.65 -12.98
C ILE A 77 4.63 8.74 -13.19
N SER A 78 4.18 9.38 -14.27
CA SER A 78 2.75 9.48 -14.59
C SER A 78 2.12 8.11 -14.82
N GLU A 79 2.75 7.25 -15.64
CA GLU A 79 2.28 5.89 -15.90
C GLU A 79 2.26 5.04 -14.63
N ALA A 80 3.30 5.14 -13.79
CA ALA A 80 3.34 4.44 -12.52
C ALA A 80 2.18 4.87 -11.62
N LYS A 81 1.89 6.18 -11.55
CA LYS A 81 0.77 6.72 -10.78
C LYS A 81 -0.57 6.24 -11.34
N THR A 82 -0.77 6.32 -12.65
CA THR A 82 -1.98 5.79 -13.30
C THR A 82 -2.16 4.30 -13.07
N LYS A 83 -1.09 3.49 -13.17
CA LYS A 83 -1.16 2.04 -12.86
C LYS A 83 -1.44 1.76 -11.39
N LEU A 84 -0.98 2.60 -10.48
CA LEU A 84 -1.28 2.48 -9.05
C LEU A 84 -2.75 2.84 -8.75
N ASP A 85 -3.26 3.91 -9.36
CA ASP A 85 -4.66 4.33 -9.24
C ASP A 85 -5.62 3.34 -9.92
N GLN A 86 -5.14 2.69 -10.99
CA GLN A 86 -5.84 1.61 -11.69
C GLN A 86 -5.56 0.23 -11.11
N ASN A 87 -4.83 0.12 -9.99
CA ASN A 87 -4.42 -1.17 -9.46
C ASN A 87 -5.67 -1.93 -9.02
N GLU A 88 -6.14 -2.82 -9.92
CA GLU A 88 -7.29 -3.68 -9.74
C GLU A 88 -7.21 -4.43 -8.41
N LEU A 89 -5.99 -4.67 -7.92
CA LEU A 89 -5.72 -5.24 -6.61
C LEU A 89 -6.37 -4.45 -5.46
N VAL A 90 -6.32 -3.11 -5.47
CA VAL A 90 -6.93 -2.28 -4.40
C VAL A 90 -8.45 -2.35 -4.49
N LYS A 91 -9.02 -2.28 -5.71
CA LYS A 91 -10.46 -2.43 -5.91
C LYS A 91 -10.96 -3.82 -5.55
N GLU A 92 -10.22 -4.87 -5.90
CA GLU A 92 -10.53 -6.26 -5.56
C GLU A 92 -10.40 -6.49 -4.04
N ALA A 93 -9.40 -5.90 -3.40
CA ALA A 93 -9.24 -5.94 -1.94
C ALA A 93 -10.40 -5.24 -1.23
N GLN A 94 -10.83 -4.06 -1.72
CA GLN A 94 -12.01 -3.36 -1.19
C GLN A 94 -13.28 -4.19 -1.36
N LYS A 95 -13.51 -4.75 -2.55
CA LYS A 95 -14.66 -5.62 -2.81
C LYS A 95 -14.68 -6.85 -1.88
N LYS A 96 -13.54 -7.52 -1.71
CA LYS A 96 -13.44 -8.66 -0.77
C LYS A 96 -13.70 -8.24 0.68
N ALA A 97 -13.24 -7.04 1.08
CA ALA A 97 -13.50 -6.52 2.41
C ALA A 97 -15.00 -6.25 2.63
N GLU A 98 -15.69 -5.67 1.64
CA GLU A 98 -17.14 -5.47 1.68
C GLU A 98 -17.91 -6.79 1.74
N GLU A 99 -17.56 -7.77 0.91
CA GLU A 99 -18.16 -9.12 0.93
C GLU A 99 -17.97 -9.81 2.29
N LEU A 100 -16.78 -9.69 2.89
CA LEU A 100 -16.49 -10.23 4.21
C LEU A 100 -17.31 -9.54 5.31
N LEU A 101 -17.48 -8.21 5.21
CA LEU A 101 -18.27 -7.43 6.16
C LEU A 101 -19.74 -7.85 6.10
N GLU A 102 -20.32 -7.94 4.90
CA GLU A 102 -21.69 -8.40 4.71
C GLU A 102 -21.89 -9.83 5.23
N ASP A 103 -20.96 -10.75 4.94
CA ASP A 103 -21.08 -12.11 5.42
C ASP A 103 -21.01 -12.19 6.95
N SER A 104 -20.10 -11.41 7.56
CA SER A 104 -19.97 -11.31 9.01
C SER A 104 -21.24 -10.74 9.66
N GLN A 105 -21.83 -9.70 9.07
CA GLN A 105 -23.10 -9.13 9.54
C GLN A 105 -24.25 -10.14 9.45
N ARG A 106 -24.36 -10.88 8.33
CA ARG A 106 -25.37 -11.95 8.18
C ARG A 106 -25.18 -13.09 9.19
N ARG A 107 -23.93 -13.44 9.52
CA ARG A 107 -23.64 -14.46 10.55
C ARG A 107 -24.01 -13.96 11.94
N ALA A 108 -23.66 -12.72 12.27
CA ALA A 108 -24.00 -12.09 13.53
C ALA A 108 -25.53 -12.02 13.72
N GLN A 109 -26.25 -11.60 12.68
CA GLN A 109 -27.72 -11.55 12.71
C GLN A 109 -28.33 -12.93 12.95
N ARG A 110 -27.87 -13.96 12.23
CA ARG A 110 -28.32 -15.35 12.44
C ARG A 110 -28.03 -15.86 13.85
N MET A 111 -26.88 -15.49 14.43
CA MET A 111 -26.52 -15.88 15.79
C MET A 111 -27.46 -15.23 16.81
N ILE A 112 -27.81 -13.96 16.63
CA ILE A 112 -28.75 -13.24 17.51
C ILE A 112 -30.14 -13.86 17.42
N GLU A 113 -30.62 -14.16 16.22
CA GLU A 113 -31.92 -14.82 16.01
C GLU A 113 -31.96 -16.21 16.66
N GLN A 114 -30.90 -16.99 16.49
CA GLN A 114 -30.79 -18.31 17.12
C GLN A 114 -30.78 -18.21 18.65
N ALA A 115 -30.04 -17.25 19.20
CA ALA A 115 -29.98 -17.01 20.64
C ALA A 115 -31.33 -16.58 21.22
N ASP A 116 -32.11 -15.76 20.50
CA ASP A 116 -33.45 -15.35 20.93
C ASP A 116 -34.43 -16.55 20.94
N ILE A 117 -34.36 -17.42 19.93
CA ILE A 117 -35.15 -18.65 19.88
C ILE A 117 -34.78 -19.57 21.05
N GLU A 118 -33.49 -19.79 21.29
CA GLU A 118 -33.02 -20.64 22.37
C GLU A 118 -33.42 -20.10 23.74
N SER A 119 -33.29 -18.79 23.95
CA SER A 119 -33.72 -18.10 25.18
C SER A 119 -35.22 -18.27 25.44
N LYS A 120 -36.05 -18.11 24.40
CA LYS A 120 -37.50 -18.34 24.50
C LYS A 120 -37.83 -19.79 24.87
N ASN A 121 -37.19 -20.75 24.22
CA ASN A 121 -37.40 -22.18 24.49
C ASN A 121 -36.94 -22.54 25.91
N SER A 122 -35.80 -22.02 26.35
CA SER A 122 -35.29 -22.22 27.71
C SER A 122 -36.25 -21.66 28.75
N ARG A 123 -36.79 -20.46 28.55
CA ARG A 123 -37.80 -19.87 29.45
C ARG A 123 -39.08 -20.71 29.50
N LEU A 124 -39.61 -21.12 28.35
CA LEU A 124 -40.80 -21.98 28.30
C LEU A 124 -40.57 -23.31 29.01
N GLY A 125 -39.40 -23.93 28.83
CA GLY A 125 -39.03 -25.15 29.53
C GLY A 125 -38.90 -24.97 31.04
N ALA A 126 -38.31 -23.85 31.48
CA ALA A 126 -38.20 -23.51 32.90
C ALA A 126 -39.58 -23.25 33.54
N ASP A 127 -40.46 -22.53 32.84
CA ASP A 127 -41.83 -22.26 33.30
C ASP A 127 -42.64 -23.55 33.42
N ALA A 128 -42.55 -24.44 32.41
CA ALA A 128 -43.20 -25.75 32.44
C ALA A 128 -42.69 -26.63 33.59
N TYR A 129 -41.37 -26.64 33.82
CA TYR A 129 -40.77 -27.36 34.94
C TYR A 129 -41.21 -26.80 36.29
N ALA A 130 -41.21 -25.47 36.45
CA ALA A 130 -41.69 -24.82 37.67
C ALA A 130 -43.15 -25.18 37.95
N GLN A 131 -44.00 -25.18 36.92
CA GLN A 131 -45.40 -25.58 37.02
C GLN A 131 -45.53 -27.05 37.47
N GLU A 132 -44.76 -27.97 36.91
CA GLU A 132 -44.76 -29.38 37.31
C GLU A 132 -44.38 -29.55 38.79
N VAL A 133 -43.34 -28.85 39.25
CA VAL A 133 -42.90 -28.88 40.65
C VAL A 133 -43.98 -28.32 41.58
N LEU A 134 -44.62 -27.20 41.19
CA LEU A 134 -45.70 -26.61 41.98
C LEU A 134 -46.93 -27.52 42.08
N TYR A 135 -47.31 -28.22 41.00
CA TYR A 135 -48.40 -29.19 41.06
C TYR A 135 -48.09 -30.38 41.99
N LYS A 136 -46.85 -30.89 41.97
CA LYS A 136 -46.45 -31.95 42.89
C LYS A 136 -46.51 -31.48 44.34
N LEU A 137 -46.02 -30.27 44.61
CA LEU A 137 -46.08 -29.66 45.94
C LEU A 137 -47.54 -29.45 46.39
N GLU A 138 -48.43 -29.00 45.50
CA GLU A 138 -49.86 -28.85 45.79
C GLU A 138 -50.49 -30.18 46.22
N GLN A 139 -50.20 -31.27 45.50
CA GLN A 139 -50.68 -32.61 45.85
C GLN A 139 -50.17 -33.04 47.23
N GLU A 140 -48.87 -32.91 47.49
CA GLU A 140 -48.29 -33.27 48.80
C GLU A 140 -48.92 -32.48 49.95
N VAL A 141 -49.12 -31.17 49.78
CA VAL A 141 -49.78 -30.33 50.78
C VAL A 141 -51.24 -30.74 50.98
N SER A 142 -51.96 -31.08 49.92
CA SER A 142 -53.34 -31.57 50.00
C SER A 142 -53.46 -32.88 50.77
N ASP A 143 -52.51 -33.81 50.56
CA ASP A 143 -52.45 -35.08 51.27
C ASP A 143 -52.16 -34.88 52.77
N VAL A 144 -51.23 -33.98 53.11
CA VAL A 144 -50.94 -33.59 54.49
C VAL A 144 -52.15 -32.94 55.15
N LEU A 145 -52.81 -31.98 54.48
CA LEU A 145 -54.03 -31.33 54.99
C LEU A 145 -55.16 -32.32 55.22
N SER A 146 -55.34 -33.29 54.30
CA SER A 146 -56.34 -34.35 54.44
C SER A 146 -56.06 -35.24 55.65
N THR A 147 -54.78 -35.51 55.92
CA THR A 147 -54.35 -36.27 57.11
C THR A 147 -54.62 -35.49 58.40
N VAL A 148 -54.30 -34.20 58.42
CA VAL A 148 -54.61 -33.32 59.56
C VAL A 148 -56.11 -33.25 59.82
N ARG A 149 -56.93 -33.09 58.79
CA ARG A 149 -58.40 -33.07 58.91
C ARG A 149 -58.96 -34.35 59.50
N ARG A 150 -58.50 -35.51 59.02
CA ARG A 150 -58.87 -36.82 59.60
C ARG A 150 -58.47 -36.92 61.07
N GLY A 151 -57.27 -36.43 61.43
CA GLY A 151 -56.82 -36.40 62.83
C GLY A 151 -57.70 -35.54 63.73
N ILE A 152 -58.15 -34.37 63.25
CA ILE A 152 -59.08 -33.50 63.97
C ILE A 152 -60.44 -34.19 64.15
N GLU A 153 -60.99 -34.80 63.08
CA GLU A 153 -62.28 -35.49 63.12
C GLU A 153 -62.30 -36.64 64.14
N VAL A 154 -61.20 -37.41 64.26
CA VAL A 154 -61.06 -38.47 65.27
C VAL A 154 -61.10 -37.89 66.69
N LEU A 155 -60.38 -36.79 66.94
CA LEU A 155 -60.35 -36.15 68.26
C LEU A 155 -61.69 -35.52 68.63
N ASP A 156 -62.41 -34.93 67.67
CA ASP A 156 -63.75 -34.36 67.89
C ASP A 156 -64.77 -35.46 68.24
N LEU A 157 -64.66 -36.65 67.63
CA LEU A 157 -65.49 -37.81 67.95
C LEU A 157 -65.19 -38.37 69.36
N GLU A 158 -63.92 -38.36 69.79
CA GLU A 158 -63.53 -38.77 71.14
C GLU A 158 -63.95 -37.77 72.23
N GLN A 159 -64.18 -36.50 71.88
CA GLN A 159 -64.61 -35.45 72.79
C GLN A 159 -66.13 -35.31 72.96
N GLN A 160 -66.96 -36.01 72.18
CA GLN A 160 -68.39 -36.10 72.46
C GLN A 160 -68.63 -37.03 73.66
N PRO A 161 -69.07 -36.51 74.83
CA PRO A 161 -69.46 -37.38 75.92
C PRO A 161 -70.69 -38.18 75.47
N ALA A 162 -70.76 -39.43 75.88
CA ALA A 162 -71.97 -40.23 75.86
C ALA A 162 -73.03 -39.60 76.78
N SER A 163 -73.63 -38.48 76.36
CA SER A 163 -74.76 -37.84 77.01
C SER A 163 -76.03 -38.26 76.28
N GLY A 164 -76.64 -39.31 76.81
CA GLY A 164 -77.88 -39.92 76.37
C GLY A 164 -78.22 -41.08 77.31
N GLU A 165 -78.31 -40.78 78.60
CA GLU A 165 -78.82 -41.64 79.67
C GLU A 165 -80.31 -42.02 79.46
N GLN A 166 -80.66 -43.26 79.88
CA GLN A 166 -81.93 -43.69 80.50
C GLN A 166 -83.17 -43.71 79.56
N GLU A 167 -84.14 -44.64 79.63
CA GLU A 167 -84.94 -45.12 80.77
C GLU A 167 -85.62 -46.48 80.43
N GLU A 168 -85.92 -47.22 81.51
CA GLU A 168 -86.89 -48.33 81.72
C GLU A 168 -86.74 -49.69 81.01
#